data_AF-A0A428W1G9-F1
#
_entry.id   AF-A0A428W1G9-F1
#
_cell.length_a   1.000
_cell.length_b   1.000
_cell.length_c   1.000
_cell.angle_alpha   90.00
_cell.angle_beta   90.00
_cell.angle_gamma   90.00
#
_symmetry.space_group_name_H-M   'P 1'
#
loop_
_entity.id
_entity.type
_entity.pdbx_description
1 polymer ?
#
loop_
_entity_poly.entity_id
_entity_poly.type
_entity_poly.pdbx_seq_one_letter_code
_entity_poly.pdbx_strand_id
1 'polypeptide(L)'
;MNIRRFLTTAAVTILVLAGTAGPARADTTFSSLPGVLYLCSFPGVPPQQVTAVEEFTGPGSVPAGESFSITTISGTIFLGNGTRSLMRAVGYDGVRGSGMIPVTASNASPNSSDSGFVWEQIWPPLTGTIEFYAGSQSFVAGAPGTIVFKMGTPFSLALQFHKASNNTWTSWIMNCNLKVTSPAQNTAFTPALPVT
;
A
#
# COMPACT_ATOMS: atom_id res chain seq x y z
N MET A 1 53.94 -64.80 -14.54
CA MET A 1 54.14 -64.02 -13.30
C MET A 1 53.37 -62.71 -13.42
N ASN A 2 52.27 -62.60 -12.67
CA ASN A 2 51.63 -61.38 -12.11
C ASN A 2 51.20 -60.24 -13.07
N ILE A 3 50.09 -59.51 -12.96
CA ILE A 3 48.94 -59.42 -12.04
C ILE A 3 47.88 -58.60 -12.82
N ARG A 4 46.60 -58.91 -12.60
CA ARG A 4 45.41 -58.21 -13.13
C ARG A 4 45.33 -56.75 -12.66
N ARG A 5 44.77 -55.86 -13.49
CA ARG A 5 43.91 -54.73 -13.04
C ARG A 5 42.75 -54.49 -14.02
N PHE A 6 41.59 -55.03 -13.67
CA PHE A 6 40.29 -54.47 -14.02
C PHE A 6 39.97 -53.33 -13.03
N LEU A 7 39.19 -52.32 -13.46
CA LEU A 7 38.20 -51.54 -12.69
C LEU A 7 37.81 -50.31 -13.54
N THR A 8 36.75 -50.41 -14.34
CA THR A 8 35.36 -49.95 -14.06
C THR A 8 35.19 -48.44 -14.07
N THR A 9 34.73 -47.95 -15.23
CA THR A 9 34.15 -46.61 -15.46
C THR A 9 32.86 -46.48 -14.65
N ALA A 10 32.85 -45.62 -13.63
CA ALA A 10 31.63 -45.22 -12.94
C ALA A 10 30.99 -44.05 -13.70
N ALA A 11 29.91 -44.31 -14.45
CA ALA A 11 29.06 -43.27 -14.99
C ALA A 11 28.21 -42.69 -13.85
N VAL A 12 28.60 -41.52 -13.33
CA VAL A 12 27.77 -40.76 -12.40
C VAL A 12 26.64 -40.11 -13.19
N THR A 13 25.46 -40.71 -13.14
CA THR A 13 24.24 -40.11 -13.69
C THR A 13 23.78 -39.01 -12.73
N ILE A 14 24.08 -37.75 -13.05
CA ILE A 14 23.52 -36.60 -12.34
C ILE A 14 22.05 -36.49 -12.75
N LEU A 15 21.16 -36.95 -11.88
CA LEU A 15 19.73 -36.70 -11.99
C LEU A 15 19.50 -35.22 -11.69
N VAL A 16 19.51 -34.37 -12.72
CA VAL A 16 19.05 -32.98 -12.60
C VAL A 16 17.55 -33.06 -12.35
N LEU A 17 17.14 -32.86 -11.10
CA LEU A 17 15.78 -32.49 -10.76
C LEU A 17 15.49 -31.19 -11.50
N ALA A 18 14.85 -31.31 -12.66
CA ALA A 18 14.20 -30.21 -13.32
C ALA A 18 13.05 -29.76 -12.41
N GLY A 19 13.37 -28.91 -11.44
CA GLY A 19 12.38 -28.11 -10.74
C GLY A 19 11.60 -27.38 -11.83
N THR A 20 10.32 -27.67 -11.93
CA THR A 20 9.40 -26.94 -12.80
C THR A 20 9.33 -25.52 -12.27
N ALA A 21 10.24 -24.66 -12.74
CA ALA A 21 10.05 -23.23 -12.65
C ALA A 21 8.77 -22.94 -13.46
N GLY A 22 7.64 -22.83 -12.76
CA GLY A 22 6.40 -22.36 -13.36
C GLY A 22 6.67 -21.00 -14.03
N PRO A 23 5.89 -20.64 -15.06
CA PRO A 23 6.05 -19.36 -15.72
C PRO A 23 5.99 -18.24 -14.66
N ALA A 24 7.02 -17.40 -14.60
CA ALA A 24 6.99 -16.19 -13.79
C ALA A 24 5.77 -15.38 -14.24
N ARG A 25 4.73 -15.34 -13.39
CA ARG A 25 3.57 -14.48 -13.67
C ARG A 25 4.05 -13.05 -13.54
N ALA A 26 3.74 -12.24 -14.55
CA ALA A 26 4.04 -10.82 -14.51
C ALA A 26 3.26 -10.17 -13.36
N ASP A 27 3.96 -9.38 -12.58
CA ASP A 27 3.37 -8.52 -11.59
C ASP A 27 2.46 -7.47 -12.27
N THR A 28 1.37 -7.14 -11.60
CA THR A 28 0.33 -6.20 -12.02
C THR A 28 0.25 -5.06 -11.01
N THR A 29 0.18 -3.83 -11.51
CA THR A 29 -0.04 -2.64 -10.68
C THR A 29 -1.53 -2.39 -10.52
N PHE A 30 -1.94 -2.16 -9.28
CA PHE A 30 -3.30 -1.83 -8.87
C PHE A 30 -3.32 -0.39 -8.38
N SER A 31 -4.29 0.41 -8.83
CA SER A 31 -4.36 1.82 -8.46
C SER A 31 -5.78 2.28 -8.15
N SER A 32 -5.91 3.21 -7.20
CA SER A 32 -7.17 3.83 -6.80
C SER A 32 -7.50 5.12 -7.57
N LEU A 33 -6.92 5.32 -8.76
CA LEU A 33 -7.17 6.51 -9.59
C LEU A 33 -8.67 6.66 -9.97
N PRO A 34 -9.18 7.90 -10.08
CA PRO A 34 -8.47 9.19 -10.00
C PRO A 34 -8.20 9.68 -8.57
N GLY A 35 -8.56 8.90 -7.55
CA GLY A 35 -8.41 9.23 -6.13
C GLY A 35 -9.74 9.28 -5.38
N VAL A 36 -9.66 9.12 -4.07
CA VAL A 36 -10.80 9.03 -3.15
C VAL A 36 -10.78 10.22 -2.19
N LEU A 37 -11.93 10.86 -2.01
CA LEU A 37 -12.12 12.00 -1.12
C LEU A 37 -12.35 11.55 0.32
N TYR A 38 -11.57 12.10 1.24
CA TYR A 38 -11.72 11.90 2.68
C TYR A 38 -11.90 13.23 3.41
N LEU A 39 -12.53 13.17 4.58
CA LEU A 39 -12.54 14.23 5.58
C LEU A 39 -11.60 13.83 6.72
N CYS A 40 -10.48 14.52 6.84
CA CYS A 40 -9.42 14.21 7.79
C CYS A 40 -9.31 15.27 8.89
N SER A 41 -9.06 14.85 10.12
CA SER A 41 -8.84 15.74 11.27
C SER A 41 -7.39 16.22 11.31
N PHE A 42 -7.18 17.53 11.46
CA PHE A 42 -5.87 18.15 11.57
C PHE A 42 -5.74 18.92 12.88
N PRO A 43 -4.51 19.14 13.40
CA PRO A 43 -4.32 19.87 14.64
C PRO A 43 -4.77 21.33 14.51
N GLY A 44 -5.69 21.75 15.39
CA GLY A 44 -6.10 23.15 15.50
C GLY A 44 -7.05 23.66 14.41
N VAL A 45 -7.55 22.79 13.52
CA VAL A 45 -8.50 23.17 12.46
C VAL A 45 -9.64 22.14 12.35
N PRO A 46 -10.85 22.54 11.92
CA PRO A 46 -11.94 21.60 11.68
C PRO A 46 -11.58 20.54 10.63
N PRO A 47 -12.28 19.39 10.54
CA PRO A 47 -12.02 18.37 9.54
C PRO A 47 -11.95 18.95 8.13
N GLN A 48 -10.89 18.62 7.41
CA GLN A 48 -10.61 19.13 6.08
C GLN A 48 -10.73 18.04 5.03
N GLN A 49 -11.19 18.43 3.85
CA GLN A 49 -11.20 17.53 2.71
C GLN A 49 -9.78 17.32 2.18
N VAL A 50 -9.45 16.07 1.87
CA VAL A 50 -8.25 15.67 1.14
C VAL A 50 -8.62 14.68 0.04
N THR A 51 -7.75 14.54 -0.95
CA THR A 51 -7.85 13.48 -1.96
C THR A 51 -6.71 12.51 -1.70
N ALA A 52 -7.01 11.22 -1.58
CA ALA A 52 -6.00 10.18 -1.44
C ALA A 52 -5.93 9.32 -2.70
N VAL A 53 -4.71 9.00 -3.13
CA VAL A 53 -4.43 7.97 -4.12
C VAL A 53 -3.50 6.94 -3.49
N GLU A 54 -3.67 5.70 -3.87
CA GLU A 54 -2.86 4.58 -3.42
C GLU A 54 -2.61 3.63 -4.60
N GLU A 55 -1.44 3.02 -4.60
CA GLU A 55 -1.03 1.99 -5.53
C GLU A 55 -0.26 0.87 -4.82
N PHE A 56 -0.32 -0.31 -5.42
CA PHE A 56 0.49 -1.45 -5.01
C PHE A 56 0.72 -2.38 -6.20
N THR A 57 1.66 -3.30 -6.06
CA THR A 57 1.96 -4.32 -7.05
C THR A 57 1.58 -5.69 -6.49
N GLY A 58 1.06 -6.58 -7.32
CA GLY A 58 0.69 -7.94 -6.93
C GLY A 58 0.61 -8.88 -8.13
N PRO A 59 0.27 -10.16 -7.95
CA PRO A 59 0.12 -11.08 -9.06
C PRO A 59 -1.01 -10.67 -10.01
N GLY A 60 -0.93 -11.07 -11.28
CA GLY A 60 -2.03 -10.84 -12.25
C GLY A 60 -3.23 -11.78 -12.11
N SER A 61 -3.09 -12.89 -11.39
CA SER A 61 -4.16 -13.80 -10.96
C SER A 61 -3.65 -14.75 -9.88
N VAL A 62 -4.53 -15.29 -9.05
CA VAL A 62 -4.19 -16.17 -7.93
C VAL A 62 -5.08 -17.41 -7.90
N PRO A 63 -4.57 -18.61 -7.61
CA PRO A 63 -5.46 -19.77 -7.42
C PRO A 63 -6.33 -19.64 -6.17
N ALA A 64 -7.52 -20.23 -6.19
CA ALA A 64 -8.39 -20.29 -5.02
C ALA A 64 -7.71 -20.97 -3.82
N GLY A 65 -7.81 -20.37 -2.64
CA GLY A 65 -7.22 -20.89 -1.40
C GLY A 65 -5.70 -20.65 -1.24
N GLU A 66 -5.02 -20.13 -2.27
CA GLU A 66 -3.58 -19.89 -2.22
C GLU A 66 -3.22 -18.57 -1.53
N SER A 67 -2.04 -18.56 -0.92
CA SER A 67 -1.46 -17.35 -0.36
C SER A 67 -0.78 -16.53 -1.45
N PHE A 68 -0.95 -15.21 -1.40
CA PHE A 68 -0.26 -14.27 -2.26
C PHE A 68 0.13 -13.02 -1.47
N SER A 69 1.00 -12.18 -2.03
CA SER A 69 1.35 -10.91 -1.42
C SER A 69 1.19 -9.78 -2.41
N ILE A 70 0.82 -8.62 -1.88
CA ILE A 70 0.99 -7.34 -2.55
C ILE A 70 2.24 -6.66 -1.98
N THR A 71 2.91 -5.90 -2.81
CA THR A 71 4.19 -5.24 -2.53
C THR A 71 4.13 -3.78 -2.97
N THR A 72 5.20 -3.03 -2.65
CA THR A 72 5.37 -1.62 -3.06
C THR A 72 4.14 -0.75 -2.80
N ILE A 73 3.47 -0.98 -1.67
CA ILE A 73 2.28 -0.22 -1.31
C ILE A 73 2.71 1.20 -1.03
N SER A 74 2.15 2.16 -1.75
CA SER A 74 2.45 3.57 -1.57
C SER A 74 1.27 4.42 -1.96
N GLY A 75 1.23 5.64 -1.44
CA GLY A 75 0.17 6.56 -1.79
C GLY A 75 0.47 7.99 -1.40
N THR A 76 -0.39 8.87 -1.86
CA THR A 76 -0.29 10.30 -1.63
C THR A 76 -1.63 10.85 -1.19
N ILE A 77 -1.65 11.55 -0.06
CA ILE A 77 -2.78 12.37 0.36
C ILE A 77 -2.49 13.81 -0.07
N PHE A 78 -3.27 14.31 -1.01
CA PHE A 78 -3.20 15.68 -1.50
C PHE A 78 -3.98 16.63 -0.59
N LEU A 79 -3.27 17.62 -0.05
CA LEU A 79 -3.89 18.71 0.70
C LEU A 79 -4.40 19.77 -0.28
N GLY A 80 -5.73 19.92 -0.33
CA GLY A 80 -6.35 21.00 -1.11
C GLY A 80 -5.92 22.39 -0.64
N ASN A 81 -6.10 23.41 -1.49
CA ASN A 81 -5.64 24.76 -1.19
C ASN A 81 -6.17 25.30 0.15
N GLY A 82 -7.45 25.04 0.46
CA GLY A 82 -8.07 25.43 1.73
C GLY A 82 -7.39 24.78 2.94
N THR A 83 -7.20 23.47 2.91
CA THR A 83 -6.52 22.69 3.96
C THR A 83 -5.13 23.24 4.24
N ARG A 84 -4.33 23.47 3.20
CA ARG A 84 -2.97 24.02 3.34
C ARG A 84 -2.96 25.42 3.94
N SER A 85 -3.85 26.29 3.46
CA SER A 85 -3.98 27.66 3.96
C SER A 85 -4.27 27.67 5.47
N LEU A 86 -5.22 26.83 5.89
CA LEU A 86 -5.58 26.67 7.30
C LEU A 86 -4.42 26.12 8.14
N MET A 87 -3.74 25.08 7.65
CA MET A 87 -2.58 24.50 8.34
C MET A 87 -1.45 25.52 8.53
N ARG A 88 -1.17 26.32 7.50
CA ARG A 88 -0.19 27.40 7.59
C ARG A 88 -0.63 28.51 8.54
N ALA A 89 -1.92 28.86 8.55
CA ALA A 89 -2.45 29.86 9.47
C ALA A 89 -2.28 29.44 10.94
N VAL A 90 -2.33 28.14 11.25
CA VAL A 90 -2.03 27.60 12.58
C VAL A 90 -0.54 27.26 12.79
N GLY A 91 0.31 27.59 11.83
CA GLY A 91 1.77 27.53 11.92
C GLY A 91 2.40 26.19 11.51
N TYR A 92 1.64 25.26 10.94
CA TYR A 92 2.17 23.97 10.47
C TYR A 92 2.55 24.01 8.99
N ASP A 93 3.72 23.47 8.67
CA ASP A 93 4.25 23.42 7.30
C ASP A 93 4.93 22.10 6.93
N GLY A 94 4.77 21.05 7.72
CA GLY A 94 5.32 19.74 7.39
C GLY A 94 4.74 18.60 8.21
N VAL A 95 5.09 17.39 7.82
CA VAL A 95 4.56 16.14 8.40
C VAL A 95 5.62 15.04 8.39
N ARG A 96 5.53 14.12 9.35
CA ARG A 96 6.20 12.81 9.37
C ARG A 96 5.42 11.85 10.24
N GLY A 97 5.80 10.58 10.28
CA GLY A 97 5.28 9.63 11.27
C GLY A 97 5.01 8.26 10.68
N SER A 98 3.91 7.64 11.10
CA SER A 98 3.56 6.28 10.71
C SER A 98 2.09 6.13 10.36
N GLY A 99 1.83 5.09 9.58
CA GLY A 99 0.53 4.66 9.13
C GLY A 99 0.43 4.58 7.61
N MET A 100 -0.58 3.88 7.14
CA MET A 100 -1.01 3.85 5.74
C MET A 100 -2.54 3.88 5.64
N ILE A 101 -3.04 4.06 4.42
CA ILE A 101 -4.45 3.77 4.14
C ILE A 101 -4.56 2.24 4.01
N PRO A 102 -5.37 1.54 4.82
CA PRO A 102 -5.44 0.10 4.75
C PRO A 102 -6.12 -0.36 3.47
N VAL A 103 -5.64 -1.46 2.90
CA VAL A 103 -6.26 -2.14 1.75
C VAL A 103 -7.20 -3.23 2.26
N THR A 104 -8.45 -3.17 1.84
CA THR A 104 -9.47 -4.20 2.12
C THR A 104 -9.75 -5.00 0.87
N ALA A 105 -10.12 -6.28 1.02
CA ALA A 105 -10.39 -7.18 -0.09
C ALA A 105 -11.73 -7.91 0.08
N SER A 106 -12.52 -8.03 -0.99
CA SER A 106 -13.86 -8.66 -0.93
C SER A 106 -13.86 -10.19 -0.91
N ASN A 107 -12.82 -10.83 -1.47
CA ASN A 107 -12.70 -12.28 -1.63
C ASN A 107 -11.27 -12.75 -1.28
N ALA A 108 -10.63 -12.07 -0.34
CA ALA A 108 -9.35 -12.46 0.23
C ALA A 108 -9.25 -11.98 1.68
N SER A 109 -8.41 -12.63 2.47
CA SER A 109 -8.24 -12.31 3.90
C SER A 109 -6.79 -12.53 4.35
N PRO A 110 -6.32 -11.89 5.43
CA PRO A 110 -6.99 -10.82 6.19
C PRO A 110 -7.04 -9.50 5.41
N ASN A 111 -7.65 -8.46 5.98
CA ASN A 111 -7.40 -7.09 5.49
C ASN A 111 -5.93 -6.70 5.80
N SER A 112 -5.39 -5.71 5.08
CA SER A 112 -4.01 -5.28 5.34
C SER A 112 -3.84 -4.75 6.77
N SER A 113 -2.63 -4.93 7.30
CA SER A 113 -2.22 -4.33 8.56
C SER A 113 -1.83 -2.86 8.39
N ASP A 114 -1.90 -2.08 9.46
CA ASP A 114 -1.42 -0.69 9.48
C ASP A 114 0.08 -0.67 9.84
N SER A 115 0.93 -0.94 8.86
CA SER A 115 2.38 -0.99 9.02
C SER A 115 3.12 0.03 8.14
N GLY A 116 2.45 1.12 7.80
CA GLY A 116 3.00 2.15 6.93
C GLY A 116 3.91 3.15 7.65
N PHE A 117 4.66 3.92 6.88
CA PHE A 117 5.45 5.05 7.35
C PHE A 117 5.26 6.28 6.45
N VAL A 118 5.45 7.45 7.05
CA VAL A 118 5.42 8.76 6.39
C VAL A 118 6.78 9.43 6.62
N TRP A 119 7.57 9.56 5.57
CA TRP A 119 8.83 10.28 5.64
C TRP A 119 8.60 11.75 5.99
N GLU A 120 9.66 12.37 6.53
CA GLU A 120 9.66 13.81 6.80
C GLU A 120 9.48 14.60 5.51
N GLN A 121 8.41 15.39 5.49
CA GLN A 121 8.00 16.21 4.36
C GLN A 121 7.75 17.63 4.86
N ILE A 122 8.61 18.57 4.46
CA ILE A 122 8.36 20.00 4.64
C ILE A 122 7.68 20.52 3.38
N TRP A 123 6.49 21.08 3.52
CA TRP A 123 5.67 21.55 2.42
C TRP A 123 6.13 22.93 1.94
N PRO A 124 6.32 23.11 0.63
CA PRO A 124 6.40 24.43 0.02
C PRO A 124 5.11 25.24 0.22
N PRO A 125 5.14 26.59 0.15
CA PRO A 125 3.98 27.45 0.38
C PRO A 125 2.73 27.07 -0.42
N LEU A 126 2.92 26.59 -1.65
CA LEU A 126 1.88 26.39 -2.66
C LEU A 126 1.57 24.92 -2.95
N THR A 127 2.20 23.97 -2.26
CA THR A 127 1.96 22.52 -2.42
C THR A 127 1.86 21.86 -1.05
N GLY A 128 1.28 20.66 -0.99
CA GLY A 128 1.10 19.95 0.28
C GLY A 128 0.62 18.54 0.00
N THR A 129 1.46 17.58 0.33
CA THR A 129 1.22 16.15 0.15
C THR A 129 1.65 15.40 1.39
N ILE A 130 0.97 14.29 1.69
CA ILE A 130 1.42 13.32 2.67
C ILE A 130 1.65 12.03 1.92
N GLU A 131 2.90 11.79 1.55
CA GLU A 131 3.34 10.53 0.95
C GLU A 131 3.54 9.48 2.04
N PHE A 132 2.98 8.31 1.82
CA PHE A 132 3.12 7.16 2.71
C PHE A 132 3.54 5.93 1.93
N TYR A 133 4.20 5.02 2.62
CA TYR A 133 4.69 3.76 2.06
C TYR A 133 4.47 2.65 3.08
N ALA A 134 4.25 1.43 2.60
CA ALA A 134 4.20 0.26 3.43
C ALA A 134 4.94 -0.91 2.78
N GLY A 135 5.39 -1.83 3.63
CA GLY A 135 5.96 -3.09 3.19
C GLY A 135 4.92 -4.02 2.56
N SER A 136 5.36 -5.23 2.24
CA SER A 136 4.48 -6.24 1.66
C SER A 136 3.38 -6.68 2.63
N GLN A 137 2.20 -6.97 2.09
CA GLN A 137 1.06 -7.50 2.83
C GLN A 137 0.62 -8.82 2.20
N SER A 138 0.35 -9.83 3.03
CA SER A 138 -0.04 -11.16 2.56
C SER A 138 -1.53 -11.40 2.74
N PHE A 139 -2.09 -12.12 1.78
CA PHE A 139 -3.50 -12.47 1.70
C PHE A 139 -3.65 -13.95 1.31
N VAL A 140 -4.79 -14.53 1.65
CA VAL A 140 -5.24 -15.83 1.16
C VAL A 140 -6.46 -15.60 0.28
N ALA A 141 -6.40 -16.09 -0.96
CA ALA A 141 -7.49 -15.98 -1.91
C ALA A 141 -8.69 -16.85 -1.49
N GLY A 142 -9.91 -16.33 -1.69
CA GLY A 142 -11.14 -17.07 -1.46
C GLY A 142 -11.50 -18.01 -2.61
N ALA A 143 -12.80 -18.13 -2.90
CA ALA A 143 -13.31 -19.00 -3.95
C ALA A 143 -13.02 -18.44 -5.36
N PRO A 144 -13.08 -19.27 -6.42
CA PRO A 144 -12.94 -18.82 -7.81
C PRO A 144 -13.87 -17.64 -8.13
N GLY A 145 -13.38 -16.66 -8.89
CA GLY A 145 -14.08 -15.40 -9.14
C GLY A 145 -13.11 -14.22 -9.25
N THR A 146 -13.39 -13.13 -8.53
CA THR A 146 -12.51 -11.95 -8.50
C THR A 146 -12.33 -11.42 -7.09
N ILE A 147 -11.14 -10.90 -6.81
CA ILE A 147 -10.84 -10.08 -5.64
C ILE A 147 -10.92 -8.62 -6.08
N VAL A 148 -11.77 -7.86 -5.41
CA VAL A 148 -11.81 -6.40 -5.53
C VAL A 148 -11.14 -5.81 -4.30
N PHE A 149 -10.02 -5.14 -4.52
CA PHE A 149 -9.36 -4.34 -3.48
C PHE A 149 -10.04 -2.98 -3.38
N LYS A 150 -10.13 -2.44 -2.16
CA LYS A 150 -10.67 -1.11 -1.89
C LYS A 150 -9.82 -0.37 -0.86
N MET A 151 -9.69 0.94 -1.04
CA MET A 151 -9.12 1.81 -0.01
C MET A 151 -9.99 1.74 1.25
N GLY A 152 -9.34 1.63 2.40
CA GLY A 152 -9.98 1.40 3.68
C GLY A 152 -10.69 2.63 4.24
N THR A 153 -11.82 2.37 4.91
CA THR A 153 -12.68 3.42 5.45
C THR A 153 -13.30 2.95 6.79
N PRO A 154 -13.15 3.69 7.91
CA PRO A 154 -12.23 4.82 8.12
C PRO A 154 -10.77 4.35 8.23
N PHE A 155 -9.83 5.29 8.25
CA PHE A 155 -8.43 5.02 8.58
C PHE A 155 -7.86 6.12 9.49
N SER A 156 -6.71 5.85 10.09
CA SER A 156 -6.01 6.80 10.97
C SER A 156 -4.51 6.73 10.73
N LEU A 157 -3.85 7.88 10.78
CA LEU A 157 -2.39 7.97 10.71
C LEU A 157 -1.85 8.61 11.99
N ALA A 158 -0.80 8.03 12.55
CA ALA A 158 -0.09 8.55 13.70
C ALA A 158 1.04 9.48 13.22
N LEU A 159 0.74 10.77 13.14
CA LEU A 159 1.61 11.76 12.52
C LEU A 159 2.22 12.71 13.56
N GLN A 160 3.26 13.40 13.13
CA GLN A 160 3.78 14.60 13.78
C GLN A 160 3.74 15.72 12.76
N PHE A 161 3.21 16.89 13.17
CA PHE A 161 3.18 18.09 12.32
C PHE A 161 4.27 19.07 12.73
N HIS A 162 5.03 19.55 11.76
CA HIS A 162 6.12 20.49 11.95
C HIS A 162 5.60 21.92 12.12
N LYS A 163 6.02 22.60 13.17
CA LYS A 163 5.78 24.03 13.39
C LYS A 163 6.92 24.86 12.81
N ALA A 164 6.60 25.66 11.80
CA ALA A 164 7.56 26.54 11.13
C ALA A 164 8.25 27.54 12.08
N SER A 165 7.51 28.04 13.08
CA SER A 165 7.96 29.15 13.93
C SER A 165 9.09 28.79 14.89
N ASN A 166 9.20 27.53 15.28
CA ASN A 166 10.15 27.08 16.31
C ASN A 166 10.80 25.73 16.03
N ASN A 167 10.61 25.20 14.82
CA ASN A 167 11.19 23.93 14.36
C ASN A 167 10.86 22.74 15.29
N THR A 168 9.62 22.72 15.83
CA THR A 168 9.14 21.65 16.71
C THR A 168 8.12 20.76 16.02
N TRP A 169 8.02 19.52 16.49
CA TRP A 169 7.09 18.51 15.97
C TRP A 169 5.98 18.24 16.99
N THR A 170 4.73 18.36 16.56
CA THR A 170 3.55 18.11 17.41
C THR A 170 2.87 16.82 17.00
N SER A 171 2.80 15.84 17.91
CA SER A 171 2.11 14.57 17.66
C SER A 171 0.61 14.76 17.48
N TRP A 172 0.03 14.02 16.53
CA TRP A 172 -1.40 14.08 16.20
C TRP A 172 -1.87 12.77 15.56
N ILE A 173 -3.08 12.32 15.92
CA ILE A 173 -3.75 11.22 15.22
C ILE A 173 -4.68 11.83 14.17
N MET A 174 -4.30 11.70 12.90
CA MET A 174 -5.12 12.15 11.78
C MET A 174 -6.16 11.06 11.46
N ASN A 175 -7.39 11.24 11.93
CA ASN A 175 -8.51 10.37 11.63
C ASN A 175 -9.16 10.81 10.31
N CYS A 176 -9.36 9.88 9.39
CA CYS A 176 -9.93 10.14 8.07
C CYS A 176 -11.17 9.30 7.83
N ASN A 177 -12.28 9.97 7.51
CA ASN A 177 -13.53 9.34 7.15
C ASN A 177 -13.82 9.53 5.66
N LEU A 178 -14.41 8.52 5.02
CA LEU A 178 -14.81 8.64 3.61
C LEU A 178 -15.78 9.81 3.46
N LYS A 179 -15.51 10.73 2.54
CA LYS A 179 -16.45 11.81 2.23
C LYS A 179 -17.66 11.22 1.51
N VAL A 180 -18.86 11.50 1.99
CA VAL A 180 -20.10 11.13 1.28
C VAL A 180 -20.26 12.03 0.05
N THR A 181 -20.48 11.43 -1.12
CA THR A 181 -20.70 12.12 -2.41
C THR A 181 -21.97 11.58 -3.08
N SER A 182 -22.54 12.35 -4.01
CA SER A 182 -23.64 11.92 -4.87
C SER A 182 -23.30 12.23 -6.34
N PRO A 183 -23.04 11.21 -7.19
CA PRO A 183 -23.05 9.77 -6.88
C PRO A 183 -21.96 9.36 -5.89
N ALA A 184 -22.12 8.19 -5.27
CA ALA A 184 -21.10 7.63 -4.39
C ALA A 184 -19.78 7.42 -5.16
N GLN A 185 -18.68 7.85 -4.57
CA GLN A 185 -17.36 7.67 -5.14
C GLN A 185 -16.93 6.20 -5.15
N ASN A 186 -16.16 5.80 -6.16
CA ASN A 186 -15.59 4.47 -6.24
C ASN A 186 -14.29 4.41 -5.43
N THR A 187 -14.21 3.52 -4.45
CA THR A 187 -13.00 3.29 -3.64
C THR A 187 -12.19 2.08 -4.09
N ALA A 188 -12.63 1.39 -5.14
CA ALA A 188 -11.98 0.19 -5.63
C ALA A 188 -10.70 0.52 -6.41
N PHE A 189 -9.70 -0.34 -6.22
CA PHE A 189 -8.53 -0.36 -7.09
C PHE A 189 -8.89 -1.00 -8.43
N THR A 190 -8.19 -0.59 -9.48
CA THR A 190 -8.27 -1.18 -10.81
C THR A 190 -6.87 -1.66 -11.23
N PRO A 191 -6.74 -2.84 -11.88
CA PRO A 191 -7.79 -3.80 -12.20
C PRO A 191 -8.29 -4.60 -10.98
N ALA A 192 -9.34 -5.42 -11.16
CA ALA A 192 -9.66 -6.46 -10.18
C ALA A 192 -8.74 -7.68 -10.40
N LEU A 193 -8.47 -8.45 -9.34
CA LEU A 193 -7.58 -9.62 -9.39
C LEU A 193 -8.39 -10.91 -9.60
N PRO A 194 -8.22 -11.64 -10.71
CA PRO A 194 -8.90 -12.92 -10.93
C PRO A 194 -8.44 -14.00 -9.95
N VAL A 195 -9.40 -14.79 -9.47
CA VAL A 195 -9.17 -16.01 -8.69
C VAL A 195 -9.50 -17.22 -9.58
N THR A 196 -8.50 -18.06 -9.83
CA THR A 196 -8.57 -19.20 -10.76
C THR A 196 -8.74 -20.53 -10.05
#